data_AF-A0A9P1DXN3-F1
#
_entry.id   AF-A0A9P1DXN3-F1
#
_cell.length_a   1.000
_cell.length_b   1.000
_cell.length_c   1.000
_cell.angle_alpha   90.00
_cell.angle_beta   90.00
_cell.angle_gamma   90.00
#
_symmetry.space_group_name_H-M   'P 1'
#
loop_
_entity.id
_entity.type
_entity.pdbx_description
1 polymer ?
#
loop_
_entity_poly.entity_id
_entity_poly.type
_entity_poly.pdbx_seq_one_letter_code
_entity_poly.pdbx_strand_id
1 'polypeptide(L)'
;MGAGSPSGPRACCGPRSSNACCRNEFLEIFLAKLEEGNQEFDSAFLYKLQAKTGADAQDARYSLLYQRTELALEAPNEHGIRAVVPQKVRRLLRLDWSQDGLSFDEIDARLPETLLVQSKVFERPLRPAELLQHLAEVQNKVFDFDNWTSYDFCRYFMTQASGKTYTYRH
;
A
#
# COMPACT_ATOMS: atom_id res chain seq x y z
N MET A 1 -32.59 4.72 3.56
CA MET A 1 -31.68 3.85 4.34
C MET A 1 -31.03 2.88 3.37
N GLY A 2 -29.71 2.69 3.46
CA GLY A 2 -28.96 1.72 2.65
C GLY A 2 -27.86 2.31 1.77
N ALA A 3 -26.89 3.02 2.34
CA ALA A 3 -25.61 3.24 1.68
C ALA A 3 -24.75 1.98 1.88
N GLY A 4 -24.81 1.06 0.92
CA GLY A 4 -23.85 -0.03 0.83
C GLY A 4 -22.54 0.54 0.29
N SER A 5 -21.51 0.65 1.14
CA SER A 5 -20.15 0.89 0.67
C SER A 5 -19.63 -0.39 0.00
N PRO A 6 -19.27 -0.36 -1.30
CA PRO A 6 -18.46 -1.43 -1.87
C PRO A 6 -16.99 -1.05 -1.65
N SER A 7 -16.44 -1.41 -0.49
CA SER A 7 -14.99 -1.44 -0.27
C SER A 7 -14.43 -2.72 -0.90
N GLY A 8 -14.48 -2.76 -2.24
CA GLY A 8 -13.78 -3.76 -3.04
C GLY A 8 -12.47 -3.18 -3.58
N PRO A 9 -11.44 -4.02 -3.79
CA PRO A 9 -10.17 -3.60 -4.36
C PRO A 9 -10.40 -2.95 -5.72
N ARG A 10 -10.03 -1.67 -5.85
CA ARG A 10 -10.18 -0.91 -7.09
C ARG A 10 -8.93 -1.11 -7.95
N ALA A 11 -8.96 -2.11 -8.82
CA ALA A 11 -7.96 -2.29 -9.87
C ALA A 11 -8.19 -1.27 -11.00
N CYS A 12 -7.14 -0.56 -11.41
CA CYS A 12 -7.26 0.50 -12.41
C CYS A 12 -7.11 0.06 -13.87
N CYS A 13 -6.63 -1.16 -14.12
CA CYS A 13 -6.36 -1.63 -15.47
C CYS A 13 -7.00 -3.03 -15.61
N GLY A 14 -7.98 -3.24 -16.51
CA GLY A 14 -8.38 -4.62 -16.85
C GLY A 14 -7.23 -5.37 -17.56
N PRO A 15 -7.40 -6.63 -17.99
CA PRO A 15 -6.35 -7.38 -18.69
C PRO A 15 -5.95 -6.63 -19.96
N ARG A 16 -4.79 -5.96 -19.93
CA ARG A 16 -4.28 -5.10 -21.02
C ARG A 16 -3.39 -5.92 -21.96
N SER A 17 -3.75 -5.92 -23.23
CA SER A 17 -2.88 -6.33 -24.35
C SER A 17 -2.14 -5.15 -25.01
N SER A 18 -2.25 -3.92 -24.46
CA SER A 18 -1.71 -2.71 -25.06
C SER A 18 -1.05 -1.75 -24.05
N ASN A 19 -0.03 -1.02 -24.53
CA ASN A 19 0.89 -0.09 -23.86
C ASN A 19 0.25 1.15 -23.18
N ALA A 20 -0.99 1.08 -22.71
CA ALA A 20 -1.62 2.20 -22.02
C ALA A 20 -1.00 2.39 -20.62
N CYS A 21 -0.69 3.64 -20.24
CA CYS A 21 -0.21 4.02 -18.90
C CYS A 21 -1.22 3.60 -17.82
N CYS A 22 -0.78 2.96 -16.73
CA CYS A 22 -1.65 2.71 -15.57
C CYS A 22 -1.65 3.95 -14.68
N ARG A 23 -2.50 4.92 -15.01
CA ARG A 23 -2.79 6.07 -14.12
C ARG A 23 -3.94 5.67 -13.20
N ASN A 24 -3.67 5.66 -11.90
CA ASN A 24 -4.68 5.40 -10.87
C ASN A 24 -5.11 6.73 -10.26
N GLU A 25 -5.99 7.45 -10.95
CA GLU A 25 -6.44 8.80 -10.53
C GLU A 25 -6.97 8.82 -9.09
N PHE A 26 -7.60 7.73 -8.64
CA PHE A 26 -8.07 7.62 -7.25
C PHE A 26 -6.92 7.55 -6.25
N LEU A 27 -5.85 6.81 -6.56
CA LEU A 27 -4.64 6.79 -5.74
C LEU A 27 -3.95 8.15 -5.74
N GLU A 28 -3.87 8.82 -6.88
CA GLU A 28 -3.28 10.17 -6.99
C GLU A 28 -4.04 11.17 -6.11
N ILE A 29 -5.37 11.21 -6.22
CA ILE A 29 -6.25 12.07 -5.39
C ILE A 29 -6.11 11.70 -3.90
N PHE A 30 -6.04 10.40 -3.58
CA PHE A 30 -5.86 9.94 -2.21
C PHE A 30 -4.53 10.44 -1.62
N LEU A 31 -3.42 10.24 -2.33
CA LEU A 31 -2.10 10.70 -1.88
C LEU A 31 -2.04 12.23 -1.77
N ALA A 32 -2.67 12.97 -2.69
CA ALA A 32 -2.77 14.42 -2.59
C ALA A 32 -3.50 14.88 -1.32
N LYS A 33 -4.60 14.20 -0.93
CA LYS A 33 -5.29 14.48 0.33
C LYS A 33 -4.44 14.18 1.56
N LEU A 34 -3.69 13.08 1.54
CA LEU A 34 -2.76 12.76 2.62
C LEU A 34 -1.67 13.85 2.74
N GLU A 35 -1.18 14.35 1.60
CA GLU A 35 -0.18 15.43 1.55
C GLU A 35 -0.72 16.72 2.17
N GLU A 36 -1.93 17.15 1.77
CA GLU A 36 -2.60 18.32 2.36
C GLU A 36 -2.78 18.19 3.88
N GLY A 37 -3.02 16.97 4.37
CA GLY A 37 -3.13 16.64 5.78
C GLY A 37 -1.81 16.46 6.53
N ASN A 38 -0.66 16.63 5.87
CA ASN A 38 0.68 16.30 6.40
C ASN A 38 0.76 14.86 6.97
N GLN A 39 0.09 13.91 6.31
CA GLN A 39 0.03 12.52 6.75
C GLN A 39 1.12 11.69 6.06
N GLU A 40 2.27 11.61 6.73
CA GLU A 40 3.47 10.94 6.21
C GLU A 40 3.53 9.45 6.61
N PHE A 41 4.25 8.65 5.82
CA PHE A 41 4.45 7.23 6.09
C PHE A 41 5.72 6.99 6.92
N ASP A 42 5.58 6.30 8.05
CA ASP A 42 6.69 6.00 8.97
C ASP A 42 7.44 4.71 8.61
N SER A 43 6.76 3.77 7.96
CA SER A 43 7.31 2.44 7.67
C SER A 43 6.73 1.84 6.39
N ALA A 44 7.43 0.87 5.80
CA ALA A 44 6.95 0.01 4.73
C ALA A 44 7.16 -1.48 5.02
N PHE A 45 6.29 -2.32 4.47
CA PHE A 45 6.27 -3.77 4.68
C PHE A 45 6.02 -4.48 3.35
N LEU A 46 6.88 -5.43 3.02
CA LEU A 46 6.77 -6.29 1.84
C LEU A 46 6.33 -7.68 2.26
N TYR A 47 5.20 -8.13 1.72
CA TYR A 47 4.64 -9.45 1.95
C TYR A 47 4.71 -10.32 0.70
N LYS A 48 4.98 -11.61 0.88
CA LYS A 48 4.84 -12.64 -0.15
C LYS A 48 3.52 -13.36 0.03
N LEU A 49 2.58 -13.09 -0.86
CA LEU A 49 1.28 -13.74 -0.94
C LEU A 49 1.43 -15.01 -1.80
N GLN A 50 1.06 -16.16 -1.26
CA GLN A 50 0.97 -17.37 -2.06
C GLN A 50 -0.25 -17.30 -2.98
N ALA A 51 -0.08 -17.56 -4.27
CA ALA A 51 -1.20 -17.95 -5.12
C ALA A 51 -1.76 -19.28 -4.58
N LYS A 52 -3.09 -19.43 -4.59
CA LYS A 52 -3.78 -20.64 -4.13
C LYS A 52 -3.10 -21.89 -4.70
N THR A 53 -2.81 -22.85 -3.82
CA THR A 53 -2.25 -24.17 -4.12
C THR A 53 -3.02 -24.88 -5.24
N GLY A 54 -2.40 -24.90 -6.43
CA GLY A 54 -2.71 -25.74 -7.58
C GLY A 54 -1.39 -26.23 -8.19
N ALA A 55 -1.45 -27.18 -9.14
CA ALA A 55 -0.27 -27.84 -9.70
C ALA A 55 0.72 -26.90 -10.44
N ASP A 56 0.33 -25.66 -10.73
CA ASP A 56 1.18 -24.60 -11.29
C ASP A 56 1.60 -23.59 -10.19
N ALA A 57 2.41 -24.08 -9.24
CA ALA A 57 2.89 -23.33 -8.08
C ALA A 57 3.96 -22.25 -8.39
N GLN A 58 3.90 -21.56 -9.53
CA GLN A 58 4.98 -20.66 -9.95
C GLN A 58 4.78 -19.17 -9.64
N ASP A 59 3.56 -18.68 -9.45
CA ASP A 59 3.36 -17.23 -9.29
C ASP A 59 3.22 -16.79 -7.83
N ALA A 60 4.36 -16.54 -7.19
CA ALA A 60 4.39 -15.78 -5.94
C ALA A 60 3.99 -14.32 -6.22
N ARG A 61 2.90 -13.85 -5.59
CA ARG A 61 2.48 -12.44 -5.67
C ARG A 61 3.02 -11.69 -4.48
N TYR A 62 3.49 -10.46 -4.69
CA TYR A 62 3.99 -9.61 -3.62
C TYR A 62 3.09 -8.39 -3.42
N SER A 63 3.04 -7.91 -2.19
CA SER A 63 2.23 -6.77 -1.76
C SER A 63 3.07 -5.83 -0.91
N LEU A 64 2.90 -4.53 -1.10
CA LEU A 64 3.60 -3.49 -0.38
C LEU A 64 2.63 -2.70 0.49
N LEU A 65 2.90 -2.59 1.78
CA LEU A 65 2.11 -1.81 2.72
C LEU A 65 2.93 -0.65 3.25
N TYR A 66 2.42 0.57 3.14
CA TYR A 66 2.95 1.76 3.80
C TYR A 66 2.13 2.07 5.05
N GLN A 67 2.78 2.21 6.19
CA GLN A 67 2.13 2.56 7.44
C GLN A 67 2.28 4.04 7.72
N ARG A 68 1.20 4.68 8.15
CA ARG A 68 1.20 6.00 8.77
C ARG A 68 0.51 5.96 10.13
N THR A 69 0.89 6.88 11.00
CA THR A 69 0.29 7.05 12.32
C THR A 69 -0.50 8.36 12.34
N GLU A 70 -1.79 8.27 12.63
CA GLU A 70 -2.72 9.38 12.72
C GLU A 70 -3.12 9.63 14.18
N LEU A 71 -3.49 10.88 14.49
CA LEU A 71 -4.12 11.21 15.76
C LEU A 71 -5.64 11.28 15.55
N ALA A 72 -6.36 10.28 16.05
CA ALA A 72 -7.80 10.29 16.05
C ALA A 72 -8.32 10.91 17.36
N LEU A 73 -9.25 11.86 17.24
CA LEU A 73 -10.05 12.34 18.35
C LEU A 73 -11.26 11.40 18.46
N GLU A 74 -11.38 10.66 19.56
CA GLU A 74 -12.60 9.88 19.80
C GLU A 74 -13.79 10.84 19.96
N ALA A 75 -14.90 10.52 19.28
CA ALA A 75 -16.15 11.23 19.50
C ALA A 75 -16.54 11.09 20.98
N PRO A 76 -17.05 12.15 21.62
CA PRO A 76 -17.44 12.09 23.02
C PRO A 76 -18.54 11.02 23.19
N ASN A 77 -18.24 9.97 23.94
CA ASN A 77 -19.24 8.99 24.35
C ASN A 77 -20.39 9.73 25.07
N GLU A 78 -21.64 9.41 24.72
CA GLU A 78 -22.86 10.10 25.18
C GLU A 78 -23.09 10.07 26.72
N HIS A 79 -22.19 9.46 27.50
CA HIS A 79 -22.35 9.20 28.93
C HIS A 79 -21.39 9.97 29.85
N GLY A 80 -20.98 11.17 29.45
CA GLY A 80 -20.43 12.15 30.38
C GLY A 80 -18.97 12.52 30.15
N ILE A 81 -18.73 13.81 30.36
CA ILE A 81 -17.49 14.59 30.30
C ILE A 81 -16.22 13.75 30.59
N ARG A 82 -15.71 13.07 29.57
CA ARG A 82 -14.34 12.57 29.54
C ARG A 82 -13.55 13.45 28.58
N ALA A 83 -12.40 13.93 29.05
CA ALA A 83 -11.44 14.62 28.21
C ALA A 83 -11.18 13.77 26.95
N VAL A 84 -11.29 14.39 25.77
CA VAL A 84 -10.96 13.74 24.50
C VAL A 84 -9.46 13.52 24.50
N VAL A 85 -9.02 12.29 24.80
CA VAL A 85 -7.61 11.91 24.73
C VAL A 85 -7.31 11.54 23.27
N PRO A 86 -6.40 12.24 22.58
CA PRO A 86 -6.01 11.87 21.23
C PRO A 86 -5.42 10.46 21.23
N GLN A 87 -5.99 9.55 20.46
CA GLN A 87 -5.47 8.20 20.30
C GLN A 87 -4.65 8.11 19.01
N LYS A 88 -3.51 7.42 19.09
CA LYS A 88 -2.70 7.11 17.90
C LYS A 88 -3.31 5.92 17.18
N VAL A 89 -3.83 6.15 15.97
CA VAL A 89 -4.38 5.12 15.09
C VAL A 89 -3.39 4.86 13.98
N ARG A 90 -3.17 3.59 13.63
CA ARG A 90 -2.32 3.21 12.49
C ARG A 90 -3.21 2.97 11.27
N ARG A 91 -2.83 3.53 10.13
CA ARG A 91 -3.44 3.25 8.83
C ARG A 91 -2.39 2.68 7.89
N LEU A 92 -2.80 1.73 7.06
CA LEU A 92 -1.91 1.06 6.12
C LEU A 92 -2.45 1.26 4.69
N LEU A 93 -1.66 1.88 3.84
CA LEU A 93 -1.89 1.91 2.40
C LEU A 93 -1.27 0.66 1.79
N ARG A 94 -2.10 -0.24 1.28
CA ARG A 94 -1.68 -1.41 0.52
C ARG A 94 -1.62 -1.07 -0.96
N LEU A 95 -0.51 -1.44 -1.61
CA LEU A 95 -0.32 -1.38 -3.05
C LEU A 95 -0.05 -2.79 -3.57
N ASP A 96 -0.81 -3.20 -4.58
CA ASP A 96 -0.55 -4.45 -5.29
C ASP A 96 -0.37 -4.17 -6.78
N TRP A 97 0.68 -4.76 -7.35
CA TRP A 97 0.95 -4.73 -8.78
C TRP A 97 0.66 -6.10 -9.38
N SER A 98 -0.16 -6.15 -10.43
CA SER A 98 -0.59 -7.39 -11.08
C SER A 98 -0.80 -7.18 -12.58
N GLN A 99 -1.25 -8.22 -13.29
CA GLN A 99 -1.66 -8.11 -14.70
C GLN A 99 -2.74 -7.04 -14.93
N ASP A 100 -3.59 -6.82 -13.91
CA ASP A 100 -4.60 -5.77 -13.87
C ASP A 100 -4.02 -4.39 -13.46
N GLY A 101 -2.69 -4.24 -13.52
CA GLY A 101 -1.97 -3.04 -13.12
C GLY A 101 -1.93 -2.83 -11.61
N LEU A 102 -1.85 -1.55 -11.23
CA LEU A 102 -1.80 -1.11 -9.83
C LEU A 102 -3.19 -1.02 -9.22
N SER A 103 -3.41 -1.79 -8.16
CA SER A 103 -4.54 -1.61 -7.24
C SER A 103 -4.04 -1.09 -5.90
N PHE A 104 -4.87 -0.32 -5.21
CA PHE A 104 -4.60 0.12 -3.85
C PHE A 104 -5.82 -0.05 -2.95
N ASP A 105 -5.57 -0.23 -1.67
CA ASP A 105 -6.58 -0.27 -0.61
C ASP A 105 -6.02 0.34 0.68
N GLU A 106 -6.90 0.87 1.52
CA GLU A 106 -6.57 1.24 2.89
C GLU A 106 -7.06 0.16 3.85
N ILE A 107 -6.17 -0.32 4.72
CA ILE A 107 -6.47 -1.37 5.69
C ILE A 107 -6.03 -0.96 7.09
N ASP A 108 -6.68 -1.54 8.10
CA ASP A 108 -6.46 -1.19 9.51
C ASP A 108 -5.45 -2.11 10.22
N ALA A 109 -5.20 -3.28 9.64
CA ALA A 109 -4.34 -4.30 10.21
C ALA A 109 -3.31 -4.79 9.20
N ARG A 110 -2.12 -5.13 9.71
CA ARG A 110 -1.07 -5.78 8.91
C ARG A 110 -1.51 -7.18 8.49
N LEU A 111 -0.92 -7.67 7.40
CA LEU A 111 -1.04 -9.07 7.00
C LEU A 111 -0.27 -9.98 7.96
N PRO A 112 -0.54 -11.29 7.99
CA PRO A 112 0.15 -12.23 8.88
C PRO A 112 1.68 -12.14 8.77
N GLU A 113 2.38 -12.19 9.91
CA GLU A 113 3.85 -12.12 9.97
C GLU A 113 4.54 -13.27 9.23
N THR A 114 3.85 -14.41 9.10
CA THR A 114 4.32 -15.57 8.30
C THR A 114 4.45 -15.25 6.80
N LEU A 115 3.87 -14.15 6.32
CA LEU A 115 3.98 -13.68 4.94
C LEU A 115 4.99 -12.53 4.79
N LEU A 116 5.46 -11.95 5.90
CA LEU A 116 6.30 -10.75 5.89
C LEU A 116 7.72 -11.09 5.46
N VAL A 117 8.14 -10.61 4.29
CA VAL A 117 9.49 -10.86 3.76
C VAL A 117 10.47 -9.82 4.25
N GLN A 118 10.04 -8.56 4.26
CA GLN A 118 10.90 -7.43 4.56
C GLN A 118 10.09 -6.30 5.18
N SER A 119 10.70 -5.57 6.11
CA SER A 119 10.16 -4.32 6.62
C SER A 119 11.21 -3.24 6.57
N LYS A 120 10.76 -1.99 6.56
CA LYS A 120 11.62 -0.82 6.55
C LYS A 120 11.01 0.25 7.43
N VAL A 121 11.81 0.77 8.36
CA VAL A 121 11.48 1.97 9.12
C VAL A 121 12.24 3.11 8.47
N PHE A 122 11.52 4.13 8.00
CA PHE A 122 12.15 5.25 7.32
C PHE A 122 12.92 6.12 8.32
N GLU A 123 14.06 6.65 7.89
CA GLU A 123 14.84 7.59 8.71
C GLU A 123 14.13 8.93 8.81
N ARG A 124 13.60 9.42 7.68
CA ARG A 124 12.62 10.49 7.60
C ARG A 124 11.31 9.91 7.05
N PRO A 125 10.14 10.21 7.63
CA PRO A 125 8.87 9.77 7.08
C PRO A 125 8.77 10.11 5.58
N LEU A 126 8.26 9.15 4.80
CA LEU A 126 8.07 9.31 3.37
C LEU A 126 6.82 10.14 3.13
N ARG A 127 6.95 11.25 2.38
CA ARG A 127 5.80 12.09 2.04
C ARG A 127 4.94 11.44 0.95
N PRO A 128 3.60 11.59 1.01
CA PRO A 128 2.72 11.14 -0.07
C PRO A 128 3.12 11.67 -1.45
N ALA A 129 3.59 12.91 -1.55
CA ALA A 129 4.10 13.48 -2.81
C ALA A 129 5.34 12.75 -3.36
N GLU A 130 6.22 12.25 -2.49
CA GLU A 130 7.41 11.47 -2.91
C GLU A 130 6.99 10.09 -3.40
N LEU A 131 6.04 9.46 -2.71
CA LEU A 131 5.44 8.20 -3.18
C LEU A 131 4.79 8.38 -4.56
N LEU A 132 4.10 9.50 -4.79
CA LEU A 132 3.49 9.84 -6.07
C LEU A 132 4.54 10.02 -7.18
N GLN A 133 5.68 10.65 -6.89
CA GLN A 133 6.79 10.76 -7.84
C GLN A 133 7.31 9.39 -8.27
N HIS A 134 7.54 8.49 -7.31
CA HIS A 134 7.99 7.13 -7.61
C HIS A 134 6.95 6.31 -8.38
N LEU A 135 5.66 6.54 -8.12
CA LEU A 135 4.57 5.96 -8.92
C LEU A 135 4.58 6.44 -10.37
N ALA A 136 4.88 7.72 -10.60
CA ALA A 136 5.00 8.28 -11.95
C ALA A 136 6.17 7.65 -12.74
N GLU A 137 7.24 7.23 -12.08
CA GLU A 137 8.37 6.53 -12.71
C GLU A 137 8.00 5.12 -13.19
N VAL A 138 7.08 4.45 -12.50
CA VAL A 138 6.64 3.08 -12.84
C VAL A 138 5.32 3.03 -13.63
N GLN A 139 4.63 4.16 -13.84
CA GLN A 139 3.31 4.20 -14.50
C GLN A 139 3.29 3.63 -15.93
N ASN A 140 4.44 3.64 -16.61
CA ASN A 140 4.63 3.14 -17.98
C ASN A 140 5.14 1.70 -18.01
N LYS A 141 5.42 1.09 -16.85
CA LYS A 141 5.81 -0.31 -16.77
C LYS A 141 4.58 -1.17 -16.98
N VAL A 142 4.75 -2.28 -17.67
CA VAL A 142 3.73 -3.32 -17.85
C VAL A 142 4.08 -4.48 -16.94
N PHE A 143 3.09 -5.09 -16.32
CA PHE A 143 3.31 -6.33 -15.58
C PHE A 143 3.77 -7.42 -16.55
N ASP A 144 4.91 -8.02 -16.25
CA ASP A 144 5.54 -9.05 -17.07
C ASP A 144 6.16 -10.08 -16.12
N PHE A 145 5.81 -11.35 -16.29
CA PHE A 145 6.26 -12.44 -15.43
C PHE A 145 7.77 -12.70 -15.49
N ASP A 146 8.40 -12.35 -16.61
CA ASP A 146 9.82 -12.57 -16.85
C ASP A 146 10.65 -11.32 -16.54
N ASN A 147 10.08 -10.12 -16.76
CA ASN A 147 10.83 -8.86 -16.74
C ASN A 147 10.45 -7.88 -15.60
N TRP A 148 9.18 -7.77 -15.24
CA TRP A 148 8.70 -6.76 -14.28
C TRP A 148 7.50 -7.29 -13.49
N THR A 149 7.82 -8.07 -12.46
CA THR A 149 6.84 -8.76 -11.64
C THR A 149 6.35 -7.88 -10.48
N SER A 150 5.39 -8.41 -9.70
CA SER A 150 5.00 -7.80 -8.42
C SER A 150 6.15 -7.67 -7.43
N TYR A 151 7.14 -8.59 -7.48
CA TYR A 151 8.33 -8.53 -6.65
C TYR A 151 9.22 -7.34 -7.03
N ASP A 152 9.48 -7.16 -8.34
CA ASP A 152 10.33 -6.07 -8.85
C ASP A 152 9.73 -4.71 -8.54
N PHE A 153 8.40 -4.58 -8.72
CA PHE A 153 7.65 -3.41 -8.26
C PHE A 153 7.87 -3.13 -6.77
N CYS A 154 7.60 -4.10 -5.89
CA CYS A 154 7.73 -3.89 -4.46
C CYS A 154 9.17 -3.58 -4.04
N ARG A 155 10.15 -4.29 -4.63
CA ARG A 155 11.57 -4.11 -4.35
C ARG A 155 12.04 -2.71 -4.75
N TYR A 156 11.62 -2.22 -5.92
CA TYR A 156 11.90 -0.87 -6.37
C TYR A 156 11.51 0.17 -5.31
N PHE A 157 10.27 0.12 -4.82
CA PHE A 157 9.78 1.05 -3.80
C PHE A 157 10.50 0.90 -2.46
N MET A 158 10.87 -0.33 -2.07
CA MET A 158 11.66 -0.58 -0.86
C MET A 158 13.07 0.02 -0.93
N THR A 159 13.60 0.33 -2.12
CA THR A 159 14.92 0.94 -2.30
C THR A 159 14.93 2.47 -2.35
N GLN A 160 13.80 3.14 -2.60
CA GLN A 160 13.80 4.58 -2.88
C GLN A 160 14.10 5.49 -1.68
N ALA A 161 13.46 5.25 -0.52
CA ALA A 161 13.67 6.08 0.67
C ALA A 161 14.89 5.63 1.50
N SER A 162 15.50 6.48 2.32
CA SER A 162 16.49 6.03 3.32
C SER A 162 15.79 5.41 4.54
N GLY A 163 16.48 4.54 5.27
CA GLY A 163 15.93 3.93 6.47
C GLY A 163 16.58 2.61 6.85
N LYS A 164 16.14 2.05 7.97
CA LYS A 164 16.62 0.76 8.46
C LYS A 164 15.74 -0.36 7.95
N THR A 165 16.35 -1.26 7.20
CA THR A 165 15.69 -2.42 6.61
C THR A 165 15.89 -3.67 7.47
N TYR A 166 14.83 -4.47 7.61
CA TYR A 166 14.84 -5.75 8.28
C TYR A 166 14.35 -6.82 7.29
N THR A 167 15.06 -7.93 7.22
CA THR A 167 14.70 -9.06 6.34
C THR A 167 14.39 -10.27 7.20
N TYR A 168 13.29 -10.94 6.86
CA TYR A 168 12.78 -12.09 7.60
C TYR A 168 13.01 -13.33 6.74
N ARG A 169 13.61 -14.36 7.35
CA ARG A 169 13.85 -15.64 6.69
C ARG A 169 12.58 -16.48 6.83
N HIS A 170 12.08 -16.98 5.69
CA HIS A 170 11.05 -18.01 5.59
C HIS A 170 11.64 -19.22 4.88
#